data_AF-A0A9D5W210-F1
#
_entry.id   AF-A0A9D5W210-F1
#
_cell.length_a   1.000
_cell.length_b   1.000
_cell.length_c   1.000
_cell.angle_alpha   90.00
_cell.angle_beta   90.00
_cell.angle_gamma   90.00
#
_symmetry.space_group_name_H-M   'P 1'
#
loop_
_entity.id
_entity.type
_entity.pdbx_description
1 polymer ?
#
loop_
_entity_poly.entity_id
_entity_poly.type
_entity_poly.pdbx_seq_one_letter_code
_entity_poly.pdbx_strand_id
1 'polypeptide(L)'
;MKSIGRALGGSTDNAVVFSDTGVINETGLRFSDECVRHKILDLIGDLSIFAVPILGHIKAYKSGHSINIQFLRELYKNTDKWEVITD
;
A
#
# COMPACT_ATOMS: atom_id res chain seq x y z
N MET A 1 14.12 1.87 -14.81
CA MET A 1 12.69 1.56 -15.03
C MET A 1 12.15 2.12 -16.35
N LYS A 2 12.48 3.36 -16.72
CA LYS A 2 12.00 3.94 -17.99
C LYS A 2 12.46 3.17 -19.23
N SER A 3 13.69 2.65 -19.23
CA SER A 3 14.23 1.80 -20.32
C SER A 3 13.45 0.51 -20.57
N ILE A 4 12.65 0.04 -19.60
CA ILE A 4 11.80 -1.15 -19.71
C ILE A 4 10.30 -0.76 -19.75
N GLY A 5 9.98 0.48 -20.09
CA GLY A 5 8.59 0.94 -20.26
C GLY A 5 7.81 1.19 -18.97
N ARG A 6 8.47 1.34 -17.81
CA ARG A 6 7.81 1.55 -16.51
C ARG A 6 8.17 2.89 -15.88
N ALA A 7 7.22 3.46 -15.13
CA ALA A 7 7.32 4.79 -14.48
C ALA A 7 7.79 5.90 -15.44
N LEU A 8 7.25 5.89 -16.66
CA LEU A 8 7.63 6.86 -17.71
C LEU A 8 7.36 8.32 -17.25
N GLY A 9 6.22 8.54 -16.57
CA GLY A 9 5.85 9.83 -15.99
C GLY A 9 6.40 10.11 -14.58
N GLY A 10 7.28 9.27 -14.05
CA GLY A 10 7.87 9.50 -12.72
C GLY A 10 8.78 10.73 -12.70
N SER A 11 8.53 11.62 -11.75
CA SER A 11 9.34 12.82 -11.43
C SER A 11 9.36 13.04 -9.91
N THR A 12 10.19 13.98 -9.44
CA THR A 12 10.23 14.41 -8.04
C THR A 12 8.94 15.12 -7.58
N ASP A 13 8.07 15.51 -8.52
CA ASP A 13 6.79 16.16 -8.21
C ASP A 13 5.73 15.15 -7.77
N ASN A 14 5.86 13.88 -8.17
CA ASN A 14 4.86 12.84 -7.94
C ASN A 14 5.39 11.61 -7.19
N ALA A 15 6.70 11.53 -6.95
CA ALA A 15 7.31 10.45 -6.19
C ALA A 15 8.44 10.96 -5.31
N VAL A 16 8.59 10.31 -4.15
CA VAL A 16 9.84 10.40 -3.38
C VAL A 16 10.89 9.58 -4.11
N VAL A 17 12.03 10.19 -4.45
CA VAL A 17 13.10 9.55 -5.22
C VAL A 17 14.36 9.45 -4.35
N PHE A 18 14.94 8.26 -4.30
CA PHE A 18 16.16 7.96 -3.56
C PHE A 18 17.34 7.77 -4.53
N SER A 19 18.47 8.40 -4.22
CA SER A 19 19.78 8.14 -4.80
C SER A 19 20.69 7.43 -3.77
N ASP A 20 21.91 7.11 -4.17
CA ASP A 20 22.93 6.53 -3.28
C ASP A 20 23.28 7.44 -2.10
N THR A 21 23.00 8.74 -2.19
CA THR A 21 23.28 9.74 -1.15
C THR A 21 22.05 10.13 -0.34
N GLY A 22 20.87 9.57 -0.64
CA GLY A 22 19.62 9.83 0.09
C GLY A 22 18.48 10.35 -0.79
N VAL A 23 17.54 11.06 -0.17
CA VAL A 23 16.36 11.61 -0.87
C VAL A 23 16.78 12.82 -1.71
N ILE A 24 16.36 12.86 -2.98
CA ILE A 24 16.71 13.96 -3.90
C ILE A 24 15.61 15.02 -4.06
N ASN A 25 14.43 14.80 -3.47
CA ASN A 25 13.35 15.79 -3.46
C ASN A 25 13.81 17.04 -2.68
N GLU A 26 13.67 18.24 -3.27
CA GLU A 26 14.15 19.50 -2.66
C GLU A 26 13.55 19.77 -1.27
N THR A 27 12.28 19.40 -1.09
CA THR A 27 11.56 19.54 0.19
C THR A 27 11.83 18.39 1.17
N GLY A 28 12.62 17.39 0.77
CA GLY A 28 12.86 16.18 1.55
C GLY A 28 11.62 15.30 1.68
N LEU A 29 11.48 14.63 2.82
CA LEU A 29 10.30 13.84 3.17
C LEU A 29 9.26 14.70 3.90
N ARG A 30 7.99 14.38 3.70
CA ARG A 30 6.87 14.96 4.46
C ARG A 30 6.84 14.43 5.90
N PHE A 31 7.25 13.18 6.08
CA PHE A 31 7.35 12.52 7.38
C PHE A 31 8.64 11.70 7.43
N SER A 32 9.27 11.60 8.61
CA SER A 32 10.48 10.78 8.78
C SER A 32 10.26 9.29 8.46
N ASP A 33 9.02 8.83 8.57
CA ASP A 33 8.54 7.47 8.31
C ASP A 33 7.64 7.39 7.05
N GLU A 34 7.76 8.33 6.10
CA GLU A 34 6.88 8.44 4.93
C GLU A 34 6.79 7.16 4.09
N CYS A 35 7.91 6.42 3.96
CA CYS A 35 7.92 5.15 3.22
C CYS A 35 6.96 4.11 3.81
N VAL A 36 6.95 3.94 5.14
CA VAL A 36 6.05 2.97 5.78
C VAL A 36 4.61 3.49 5.83
N ARG A 37 4.40 4.81 5.96
CA ARG A 37 3.08 5.42 5.82
C ARG A 37 2.48 5.17 4.44
N HIS A 38 3.29 5.27 3.38
CA HIS A 38 2.85 4.93 2.03
C HIS A 38 2.50 3.45 1.89
N LYS A 39 3.26 2.53 2.51
CA LYS A 39 2.86 1.11 2.56
C LYS A 39 1.55 0.87 3.30
N ILE A 40 1.25 1.64 4.34
CA ILE A 40 -0.05 1.60 5.02
C ILE A 40 -1.15 2.16 4.11
N LEU A 41 -0.88 3.24 3.38
CA LEU A 41 -1.81 3.82 2.40
C LEU A 41 -2.12 2.81 1.27
N ASP A 42 -1.09 2.15 0.72
CA ASP A 42 -1.24 1.05 -0.24
C ASP A 42 -2.13 -0.06 0.31
N LEU A 43 -1.89 -0.48 1.56
CA LEU A 43 -2.69 -1.52 2.20
C LEU A 43 -4.15 -1.10 2.35
N ILE A 44 -4.43 0.13 2.79
CA ILE A 44 -5.80 0.66 2.88
C ILE A 44 -6.46 0.63 1.49
N GLY A 45 -5.74 1.07 0.45
CA GLY A 45 -6.20 1.02 -0.94
C GLY A 45 -6.50 -0.40 -1.41
N ASP A 46 -5.60 -1.35 -1.17
CA ASP A 46 -5.80 -2.75 -1.53
C ASP A 46 -7.01 -3.35 -0.79
N LEU A 47 -7.16 -3.08 0.51
CA LEU A 47 -8.29 -3.55 1.31
C LEU A 47 -9.63 -2.98 0.85
N SER A 48 -9.65 -1.78 0.27
CA SER A 48 -10.87 -1.18 -0.29
C SER A 48 -11.48 -1.97 -1.45
N ILE A 49 -10.73 -2.91 -2.04
CA ILE A 49 -11.25 -3.86 -3.05
C ILE A 49 -12.24 -4.85 -2.40
N PHE A 50 -12.12 -5.09 -1.10
CA PHE A 50 -13.14 -5.79 -0.34
C PHE A 50 -14.39 -4.91 -0.31
N ALA A 51 -15.50 -5.39 -0.88
CA ALA A 51 -16.70 -4.59 -1.18
C ALA A 51 -17.35 -3.89 0.03
N VAL A 52 -16.91 -4.22 1.25
CA VAL A 52 -17.34 -3.62 2.51
C VAL A 52 -16.12 -3.18 3.33
N PRO A 53 -16.21 -2.10 4.13
CA PRO A 53 -15.15 -1.72 5.05
C PRO A 53 -14.83 -2.86 6.03
N ILE A 54 -13.55 -3.12 6.25
CA ILE A 54 -13.10 -4.12 7.21
C ILE A 54 -12.98 -3.46 8.59
N LEU A 55 -13.80 -3.92 9.54
CA LEU A 55 -13.64 -3.61 10.94
C LEU A 55 -12.76 -4.67 11.61
N GLY A 56 -11.49 -4.36 11.85
CA GLY A 56 -10.55 -5.29 12.47
C GLY A 56 -9.15 -4.72 12.65
N HIS A 57 -8.25 -5.54 13.23
CA HIS A 57 -6.84 -5.19 13.40
C HIS A 57 -5.97 -5.98 12.42
N ILE A 58 -5.30 -5.27 11.52
CA ILE A 58 -4.45 -5.88 10.48
C ILE A 58 -2.99 -5.68 10.83
N LYS A 59 -2.22 -6.77 10.79
CA LYS A 59 -0.77 -6.78 10.92
C LYS A 59 -0.15 -7.24 9.61
N ALA A 60 0.69 -6.41 9.02
CA ALA A 60 1.38 -6.71 7.77
C ALA A 60 2.90 -6.60 7.96
N TYR A 61 3.64 -7.64 7.56
CA TYR A 61 5.10 -7.66 7.64
C TYR A 61 5.70 -7.79 6.24
N LYS A 62 6.44 -6.76 5.79
CA LYS A 62 7.00 -6.66 4.43
C LYS A 62 5.98 -6.96 3.32
N SER A 63 4.71 -6.60 3.56
CA SER A 63 3.63 -6.85 2.61
C SER A 63 3.66 -5.88 1.43
N GLY A 64 3.24 -6.37 0.27
CA GLY A 64 2.95 -5.58 -0.92
C GLY A 64 1.63 -6.01 -1.53
N HIS A 65 1.25 -5.40 -2.66
CA HIS A 65 -0.06 -5.61 -3.28
C HIS A 65 -0.41 -7.08 -3.47
N SER A 66 0.52 -7.92 -3.95
CA SER A 66 0.25 -9.35 -4.16
C SER A 66 -0.16 -10.10 -2.88
N ILE A 67 0.48 -9.80 -1.74
CA ILE A 67 0.16 -10.43 -0.45
C ILE A 67 -1.15 -9.86 0.10
N ASN A 68 -1.39 -8.55 -0.05
CA ASN A 68 -2.64 -7.92 0.38
C ASN A 68 -3.85 -8.52 -0.37
N ILE A 69 -3.74 -8.70 -1.69
CA ILE A 69 -4.78 -9.35 -2.49
C ILE A 69 -4.95 -10.83 -2.14
N GLN A 70 -3.85 -11.54 -1.83
CA GLN A 70 -3.95 -12.93 -1.36
C GLN A 70 -4.70 -13.02 -0.03
N PHE A 71 -4.43 -12.10 0.90
CA PHE A 71 -5.17 -12.01 2.17
C PHE A 71 -6.67 -11.80 1.94
N LEU A 72 -7.06 -10.87 1.06
CA LEU A 72 -8.48 -10.67 0.71
C LEU A 72 -9.11 -11.91 0.09
N ARG A 73 -8.40 -12.61 -0.81
CA ARG A 73 -8.89 -13.88 -1.38
C ARG A 73 -9.13 -14.93 -0.31
N GLU A 74 -8.31 -14.99 0.73
CA GLU A 74 -8.53 -15.89 1.86
C GLU A 74 -9.74 -15.46 2.70
N LEU A 75 -9.99 -14.17 2.91
CA LEU A 75 -11.23 -13.71 3.56
C LEU A 75 -12.48 -14.12 2.76
N TYR A 76 -12.44 -14.00 1.42
CA TYR A 76 -13.54 -14.42 0.55
C TYR A 76 -13.81 -15.93 0.59
N LYS A 77 -12.77 -16.76 0.76
CA LYS A 77 -12.92 -18.22 0.85
C LYS A 77 -13.42 -18.67 2.22
N ASN A 78 -13.02 -17.97 3.27
CA ASN A 78 -13.29 -18.35 4.66
C ASN A 78 -14.37 -17.44 5.27
N THR A 79 -15.58 -17.48 4.69
CA THR A 79 -16.72 -16.67 5.13
C THR A 79 -17.24 -17.03 6.53
N ASP A 80 -16.77 -18.13 7.11
CA ASP A 80 -17.04 -18.54 8.49
C ASP A 80 -16.13 -17.82 9.52
N LYS A 81 -15.17 -17.02 9.07
CA LYS A 81 -14.17 -16.34 9.93
C LYS A 81 -14.47 -14.86 10.20
N TRP A 82 -15.54 -14.33 9.61
CA TRP A 82 -15.95 -12.95 9.75
C TRP A 82 -17.46 -12.86 9.53
N GLU A 83 -18.04 -11.74 9.94
CA GLU A 83 -19.47 -11.48 9.78
C GLU A 83 -19.69 -10.08 9.21
N VAL A 84 -20.82 -9.89 8.53
CA VAL A 84 -21.28 -8.56 8.13
C VAL A 84 -22.06 -7.98 9.30
N ILE A 85 -21.58 -6.85 9.82
CA ILE A 85 -22.30 -6.09 10.84
C ILE A 85 -23.01 -4.94 10.13
N THR A 86 -24.30 -4.79 10.39
CA THR A 86 -25.11 -3.65 9.96
C THR A 86 -25.65 -2.95 11.21
N ASP A 87 -25.77 -1.63 11.15
CA ASP A 87 -26.49 -0.86 12.17
C ASP A 87 -28.00 -1.14 12.15
#